data_AF-A0A1S2Q797-F1
#
_entry.id   AF-A0A1S2Q797-F1
#
_cell.length_a   1.000
_cell.length_b   1.000
_cell.length_c   1.000
_cell.angle_alpha   90.00
_cell.angle_beta   90.00
_cell.angle_gamma   90.00
#
_symmetry.space_group_name_H-M   'P 1'
#
loop_
_entity.id
_entity.type
_entity.pdbx_description
1 polymer ?
#
loop_
_entity_poly.entity_id
_entity_poly.type
_entity_poly.pdbx_seq_one_letter_code
_entity_poly.pdbx_strand_id
1 'polypeptide(L)'
;MARPSFAAEAGVSTRTLYNHFGGKEKLFRAVLLDSAAAVTSANVAIVERNLGKATDVEKDFLAFGREWMGRRGDHDAHMLLIRQITAEGHRLPADVIEEWQRTGPRAVAEAVRERLAGLGAQGLLAVDAVNFAEAARYLLLFVAGSVTADTFFGVVPMPDDEVEARVTSGVRTFLRLYGVNEAYDLGSNRERRRGVRHGRSRRCRNVLVAPLRGPSGALRSTAPDAAPSPAPYCSPGR
;
A
#
# COMPACT_ATOMS: atom_id res chain seq x y z
N MET A 1 19.48 -26.72 13.27
CA MET A 1 19.12 -26.73 14.71
C MET A 1 17.65 -26.37 14.82
N ALA A 2 16.84 -27.14 15.55
CA ALA A 2 15.43 -26.80 15.78
C ALA A 2 15.36 -25.52 16.62
N ARG A 3 14.61 -24.51 16.18
CA ARG A 3 14.35 -23.31 16.99
C ARG A 3 13.62 -23.75 18.28
N PRO A 4 14.04 -23.29 19.46
CA PRO A 4 13.33 -23.58 20.70
C PRO A 4 11.88 -23.07 20.60
N SER A 5 10.95 -23.73 21.31
CA SER A 5 9.57 -23.26 21.35
C SER A 5 9.49 -21.94 22.13
N PHE A 6 8.54 -21.08 21.81
CA PHE A 6 8.28 -19.83 22.55
C PHE A 6 8.18 -20.05 24.07
N ALA A 7 7.65 -21.20 24.50
CA ALA A 7 7.59 -21.58 25.90
C ALA A 7 8.99 -21.79 26.51
N ALA A 8 9.89 -22.46 25.79
CA ALA A 8 11.28 -22.67 26.21
C ALA A 8 12.08 -21.36 26.25
N GLU A 9 11.86 -20.44 25.30
CA GLU A 9 12.48 -19.10 25.33
C GLU A 9 11.98 -18.25 26.49
N ALA A 10 10.69 -18.34 26.83
CA ALA A 10 10.09 -17.62 27.95
C ALA A 10 10.34 -18.29 29.32
N GLY A 11 11.06 -19.42 29.38
CA GLY A 11 11.33 -20.16 30.62
C GLY A 11 10.07 -20.73 31.29
N VAL A 12 8.98 -20.93 30.53
CA VAL A 12 7.69 -21.41 31.05
C VAL A 12 7.23 -22.67 30.33
N SER A 13 6.29 -23.42 30.92
CA SER A 13 5.66 -24.54 30.20
C SER A 13 4.70 -24.03 29.12
N THR A 14 4.53 -24.80 28.03
CA THR A 14 3.52 -24.51 26.98
C THR A 14 2.11 -24.36 27.57
N ARG A 15 1.79 -25.13 28.62
CA ARG A 15 0.52 -25.02 29.35
C ARG A 15 0.39 -23.69 30.10
N THR A 16 1.45 -23.25 30.77
CA THR A 16 1.50 -21.95 31.48
C THR A 16 1.31 -20.80 30.51
N LEU A 17 1.95 -20.87 29.34
CA LEU A 17 1.82 -19.87 28.28
C LEU A 17 0.37 -19.78 27.78
N TYR A 18 -0.24 -20.90 27.40
CA TYR A 18 -1.64 -20.87 26.94
C TYR A 18 -2.63 -20.46 28.04
N ASN A 19 -2.39 -20.83 29.30
CA ASN A 19 -3.24 -20.40 30.42
C ASN A 19 -3.15 -18.89 30.64
N HIS A 20 -1.96 -18.30 30.53
CA HIS A 20 -1.77 -16.85 30.67
C HIS A 20 -2.55 -16.06 29.61
N PHE A 21 -2.48 -16.52 28.35
CA PHE A 21 -3.19 -15.86 27.25
C PHE A 21 -4.65 -16.32 27.13
N GLY A 22 -5.07 -17.38 27.80
CA GLY A 22 -6.42 -17.93 27.71
C GLY A 22 -6.71 -18.68 26.41
N GLY A 23 -5.71 -19.34 25.83
CA GLY A 23 -5.84 -20.17 24.62
C GLY A 23 -4.82 -19.83 23.51
N LYS A 24 -4.74 -20.69 22.49
CA LYS A 24 -3.82 -20.53 21.36
C LYS A 24 -4.22 -19.35 20.47
N GLU A 25 -5.51 -19.11 20.32
CA GLU A 25 -6.09 -18.04 19.52
C GLU A 25 -5.74 -16.67 20.11
N LYS A 26 -5.85 -16.54 21.43
CA LYS A 26 -5.48 -15.30 22.15
C LYS A 26 -3.97 -15.07 22.15
N LEU A 27 -3.16 -16.12 22.28
CA LEU A 27 -1.71 -16.01 22.11
C LEU A 27 -1.35 -15.56 20.68
N PHE A 28 -1.94 -16.17 19.64
CA PHE A 28 -1.70 -15.78 18.26
C PHE A 28 -2.07 -14.32 18.00
N ARG A 29 -3.26 -13.88 18.48
CA ARG A 29 -3.66 -12.47 18.41
C ARG A 29 -2.64 -11.56 19.08
N ALA A 30 -2.22 -11.87 20.30
CA ALA A 30 -1.27 -11.05 21.05
C ALA A 30 0.07 -10.93 20.30
N VAL A 31 0.64 -12.05 19.86
CA VAL A 31 1.91 -12.09 19.11
C VAL A 31 1.79 -11.34 17.77
N LEU A 32 0.67 -11.51 17.07
CA LEU A 32 0.43 -10.83 15.80
C LEU A 32 0.40 -9.31 15.96
N LEU A 33 -0.36 -8.82 16.93
CA LEU A 33 -0.53 -7.38 17.16
C LEU A 33 0.74 -6.73 17.71
N ASP A 34 1.43 -7.41 18.63
CA ASP A 34 2.72 -6.95 19.16
C ASP A 34 3.78 -6.85 18.06
N SER A 35 3.88 -7.91 17.24
CA SER A 35 4.79 -7.93 16.09
C SER A 35 4.44 -6.84 15.06
N ALA A 36 3.15 -6.60 14.79
CA ALA A 36 2.72 -5.51 13.92
C ALA A 36 3.08 -4.13 14.48
N ALA A 37 2.87 -3.91 15.79
CA ALA A 37 3.23 -2.66 16.45
C ALA A 37 4.73 -2.37 16.36
N ALA A 38 5.58 -3.37 16.63
CA ALA A 38 7.03 -3.24 16.54
C ALA A 38 7.49 -2.86 15.12
N VAL A 39 6.97 -3.55 14.09
CA VAL A 39 7.27 -3.27 12.68
C VAL A 39 6.77 -1.89 12.28
N THR A 40 5.57 -1.51 12.68
CA THR A 40 5.01 -0.17 12.44
C THR A 40 5.88 0.90 13.06
N SER A 41 6.28 0.76 14.33
CA SER A 41 7.15 1.73 15.00
C SER A 41 8.49 1.90 14.27
N ALA A 42 9.11 0.81 13.84
CA ALA A 42 10.36 0.85 13.08
C ALA A 42 10.19 1.58 11.74
N ASN A 43 9.14 1.23 10.98
CA ASN A 43 8.84 1.82 9.68
C ASN A 43 8.46 3.29 9.77
N VAL A 44 7.61 3.67 10.72
CA VAL A 44 7.26 5.08 10.98
C VAL A 44 8.53 5.86 11.31
N ALA A 45 9.45 5.32 12.11
CA ALA A 45 10.70 6.01 12.39
C ALA A 45 11.57 6.24 11.13
N ILE A 46 11.53 5.33 10.14
CA ILE A 46 12.20 5.51 8.83
C ILE A 46 11.50 6.62 8.03
N VAL A 47 10.17 6.63 7.98
CA VAL A 47 9.37 7.69 7.33
C VAL A 47 9.76 9.06 7.90
N GLU A 48 9.77 9.18 9.23
CA GLU A 48 10.07 10.42 9.94
C GLU A 48 11.48 10.93 9.65
N ARG A 49 12.48 10.04 9.72
CA ARG A 49 13.89 10.42 9.48
C ARG A 49 14.15 10.94 8.08
N ASN A 50 13.58 10.28 7.06
CA ASN A 50 13.92 10.57 5.67
C ASN A 50 12.98 11.60 5.04
N LEU A 51 11.69 11.53 5.33
CA LEU A 51 10.68 12.38 4.70
C LEU A 51 10.28 13.59 5.57
N GLY A 52 10.60 13.57 6.88
CA GLY A 52 10.23 14.65 7.81
C GLY A 52 10.90 15.99 7.54
N LYS A 53 12.06 15.99 6.86
CA LYS A 53 12.84 17.20 6.51
C LYS A 53 13.33 17.17 5.07
N ALA A 54 12.61 16.48 4.20
CA ALA A 54 13.04 16.34 2.81
C ALA A 54 13.07 17.72 2.12
N THR A 55 14.20 18.01 1.47
CA THR A 55 14.44 19.27 0.73
C THR A 55 14.95 19.00 -0.67
N ASP A 56 15.68 17.89 -0.86
CA ASP A 56 16.05 17.36 -2.16
C ASP A 56 15.20 16.10 -2.39
N VAL A 57 14.05 16.29 -3.05
CA VAL A 57 13.00 15.28 -3.15
C VAL A 57 13.52 13.96 -3.73
N GLU A 58 14.31 13.97 -4.80
CA GLU A 58 14.80 12.72 -5.39
C GLU A 58 15.78 12.03 -4.44
N LYS A 59 16.75 12.77 -3.90
CA LYS A 59 17.76 12.22 -3.00
C LYS A 59 17.14 11.66 -1.72
N ASP A 60 16.22 12.38 -1.10
CA ASP A 60 15.62 12.02 0.19
C ASP A 60 14.65 10.85 0.04
N PHE A 61 13.92 10.74 -1.08
CA PHE A 61 13.07 9.58 -1.37
C PHE A 61 13.90 8.33 -1.71
N LEU A 62 15.04 8.47 -2.38
CA LEU A 62 15.97 7.36 -2.59
C LEU A 62 16.57 6.89 -1.26
N ALA A 63 16.94 7.82 -0.36
CA ALA A 63 17.41 7.49 0.98
C ALA A 63 16.35 6.74 1.79
N PHE A 64 15.10 7.23 1.76
CA PHE A 64 13.95 6.55 2.34
C PHE A 64 13.80 5.12 1.83
N GLY A 65 13.76 4.92 0.51
CA GLY A 65 13.55 3.60 -0.07
C GLY A 65 14.69 2.62 0.23
N ARG A 66 15.93 3.10 0.23
CA ARG A 66 17.13 2.33 0.61
C ARG A 66 17.07 1.89 2.05
N GLU A 67 16.78 2.80 2.97
CA GLU A 67 16.71 2.45 4.39
C GLU A 67 15.55 1.49 4.65
N TRP A 68 14.40 1.71 4.02
CA TRP A 68 13.23 0.84 4.12
C TRP A 68 13.55 -0.60 3.70
N MET A 69 14.11 -0.77 2.51
CA MET A 69 14.37 -2.10 1.96
C MET A 69 15.68 -2.73 2.46
N GLY A 70 16.64 -1.93 2.91
CA GLY A 70 17.85 -2.41 3.57
C GLY A 70 17.58 -3.10 4.90
N ARG A 71 16.47 -2.76 5.57
CA ARG A 71 16.05 -3.32 6.87
C ARG A 71 14.98 -4.40 6.76
N ARG A 72 14.68 -4.87 5.55
CA ARG A 72 13.62 -5.87 5.29
C ARG A 72 13.77 -7.18 6.08
N GLY A 73 15.01 -7.55 6.45
CA GLY A 73 15.31 -8.74 7.24
C GLY A 73 15.19 -8.57 8.76
N ASP A 74 15.07 -7.33 9.27
CA ASP A 74 14.97 -7.07 10.72
C ASP A 74 13.71 -7.72 11.35
N HIS A 75 12.72 -8.06 10.53
CA HIS A 75 11.41 -8.51 10.96
C HIS A 75 10.93 -9.80 10.29
N ASP A 76 11.84 -10.74 9.99
CA ASP A 76 11.52 -12.05 9.38
C ASP A 76 10.42 -12.83 10.13
N ALA A 77 10.41 -12.75 11.47
CA ALA A 77 9.38 -13.38 12.29
C ALA A 77 7.98 -12.81 12.01
N HIS A 78 7.87 -11.50 11.75
CA HIS A 78 6.62 -10.88 11.35
C HIS A 78 6.19 -11.38 9.97
N MET A 79 7.12 -11.48 9.01
CA MET A 79 6.82 -11.94 7.66
C MET A 79 6.27 -13.38 7.63
N LEU A 80 6.73 -14.24 8.54
CA LEU A 80 6.14 -15.57 8.73
C LEU A 80 4.65 -15.50 9.13
N LEU A 81 4.29 -14.57 10.03
CA LEU A 81 2.90 -14.35 10.43
C LEU A 81 2.06 -13.79 9.28
N ILE A 82 2.63 -12.89 8.46
CA ILE A 82 1.94 -12.37 7.28
C ILE A 82 1.60 -13.48 6.30
N ARG A 83 2.57 -14.35 5.97
CA ARG A 83 2.32 -15.51 5.10
C ARG A 83 1.21 -16.41 5.64
N GLN A 84 1.20 -16.63 6.97
CA GLN A 84 0.14 -17.40 7.62
C GLN A 84 -1.23 -16.71 7.48
N ILE A 85 -1.31 -15.39 7.68
CA ILE A 85 -2.55 -14.62 7.47
C ILE A 85 -2.99 -14.67 6.01
N THR A 86 -2.06 -14.58 5.05
CA THR A 86 -2.39 -14.67 3.63
C THR A 86 -2.96 -16.04 3.27
N ALA A 87 -2.43 -17.12 3.84
CA ALA A 87 -2.91 -18.48 3.58
C ALA A 87 -4.24 -18.79 4.31
N GLU A 88 -4.36 -18.37 5.57
CA GLU A 88 -5.39 -18.84 6.50
C GLU A 88 -6.31 -17.73 7.02
N GLY A 89 -6.21 -16.52 6.47
CA GLY A 89 -6.92 -15.34 6.97
C GLY A 89 -8.44 -15.47 6.98
N HIS A 90 -9.00 -16.29 6.09
CA HIS A 90 -10.43 -16.61 6.06
C HIS A 90 -10.92 -17.35 7.32
N ARG A 91 -10.01 -17.96 8.09
CA ARG A 91 -10.30 -18.64 9.36
C ARG A 91 -10.12 -17.72 10.57
N LEU A 92 -9.53 -16.55 10.38
CA LEU A 92 -9.32 -15.60 11.47
C LEU A 92 -10.58 -14.75 11.66
N PRO A 93 -10.93 -14.41 12.91
CA PRO A 93 -11.99 -13.44 13.19
C PRO A 93 -11.72 -12.11 12.49
N ALA A 94 -12.76 -11.51 11.90
CA ALA A 94 -12.63 -10.28 11.11
C ALA A 94 -12.11 -9.10 11.94
N ASP A 95 -12.44 -9.03 13.24
CA ASP A 95 -11.96 -8.01 14.17
C ASP A 95 -10.44 -8.11 14.39
N VAL A 96 -9.87 -9.31 14.38
CA VAL A 96 -8.42 -9.51 14.50
C VAL A 96 -7.69 -9.00 13.27
N ILE A 97 -8.20 -9.30 12.07
CA ILE A 97 -7.63 -8.80 10.81
C ILE A 97 -7.73 -7.27 10.74
N GLU A 98 -8.88 -6.71 11.09
CA GLU A 98 -9.08 -5.26 11.10
C GLU A 98 -8.15 -4.56 12.09
N GLU A 99 -7.99 -5.10 13.30
CA GLU A 99 -7.07 -4.57 14.29
C GLU A 99 -5.61 -4.68 13.84
N TRP A 100 -5.21 -5.80 13.25
CA TRP A 100 -3.88 -5.97 12.67
C TRP A 100 -3.63 -4.97 11.53
N GLN A 101 -4.60 -4.77 10.62
CA GLN A 101 -4.48 -3.79 9.53
C GLN A 101 -4.32 -2.36 10.07
N ARG A 102 -5.08 -2.00 11.10
CA ARG A 102 -5.02 -0.69 11.75
C ARG A 102 -3.67 -0.46 12.46
N THR A 103 -3.21 -1.44 13.24
CA THR A 103 -1.94 -1.37 13.98
C THR A 103 -0.72 -1.44 13.06
N GLY A 104 -0.83 -2.21 11.97
CA GLY A 104 0.24 -2.47 11.03
C GLY A 104 0.21 -1.53 9.81
N PRO A 105 -0.18 -2.05 8.64
CA PRO A 105 0.00 -1.37 7.36
C PRO A 105 -0.72 -0.04 7.22
N ARG A 106 -1.90 0.15 7.84
CA ARG A 106 -2.64 1.43 7.72
C ARG A 106 -1.99 2.55 8.52
N ALA A 107 -1.45 2.27 9.71
CA ALA A 107 -0.70 3.25 10.50
C ALA A 107 0.56 3.73 9.77
N VAL A 108 1.27 2.81 9.12
CA VAL A 108 2.42 3.14 8.28
C VAL A 108 2.02 4.01 7.07
N ALA A 109 0.96 3.64 6.36
CA ALA A 109 0.45 4.42 5.24
C ALA A 109 0.03 5.82 5.65
N GLU A 110 -0.53 5.98 6.86
CA GLU A 110 -0.91 7.27 7.41
C GLU A 110 0.31 8.16 7.68
N ALA A 111 1.37 7.62 8.29
CA ALA A 111 2.60 8.38 8.50
C ALA A 111 3.21 8.87 7.16
N VAL A 112 3.21 8.02 6.13
CA VAL A 112 3.64 8.44 4.78
C VAL A 112 2.73 9.54 4.23
N ARG A 113 1.41 9.36 4.33
CA ARG A 113 0.42 10.34 3.86
C ARG A 113 0.63 11.71 4.48
N GLU A 114 0.87 11.79 5.79
CA GLU A 114 1.13 13.04 6.50
C GLU A 114 2.38 13.75 5.96
N ARG A 115 3.46 13.01 5.68
CA ARG A 115 4.68 13.57 5.09
C ARG A 115 4.45 14.08 3.67
N LEU A 116 3.76 13.30 2.84
CA LEU A 116 3.43 13.72 1.48
C LEU A 116 2.53 14.97 1.47
N ALA A 117 1.58 15.08 2.39
CA ALA A 117 0.74 16.27 2.56
C ALA A 117 1.59 17.51 2.89
N GLY A 118 2.55 17.37 3.81
CA GLY A 118 3.48 18.44 4.16
C GLY A 118 4.34 18.90 2.98
N LEU A 119 4.89 17.95 2.20
CA LEU A 119 5.68 18.25 1.01
C LEU A 119 4.84 18.89 -0.11
N GLY A 120 3.59 18.45 -0.27
CA GLY A 120 2.63 19.08 -1.19
C GLY A 120 2.32 20.53 -0.81
N ALA A 121 2.09 20.80 0.48
CA ALA A 121 1.85 22.15 0.98
C ALA A 121 3.06 23.09 0.79
N GLN A 122 4.28 22.54 0.75
CA GLN A 122 5.52 23.27 0.45
C GLN A 122 5.77 23.44 -1.06
N GLY A 123 4.93 22.85 -1.93
CA GLY A 123 5.14 22.87 -3.38
C GLY A 123 6.30 22.00 -3.85
N LEU A 124 6.76 21.04 -3.04
CA LEU A 124 7.83 20.10 -3.40
C LEU A 124 7.28 18.86 -4.15
N LEU A 125 5.99 18.58 -3.98
CA LEU A 125 5.27 17.52 -4.70
C LEU A 125 3.93 18.05 -5.24
N ALA A 126 3.48 17.49 -6.36
CA ALA A 126 2.15 17.68 -6.92
C ALA A 126 1.11 16.80 -6.18
N VAL A 127 1.03 16.98 -4.86
CA VAL A 127 0.14 16.24 -3.96
C VAL A 127 -0.73 17.22 -3.18
N ASP A 128 -2.02 16.92 -3.06
CA ASP A 128 -3.00 17.74 -2.34
C ASP A 128 -4.00 16.88 -1.56
N ALA A 129 -5.01 17.54 -0.96
CA ALA A 129 -6.04 16.86 -0.15
C ALA A 129 -6.89 15.85 -0.95
N VAL A 130 -6.87 15.91 -2.29
CA VAL A 130 -7.63 14.99 -3.15
C VAL A 130 -6.85 13.70 -3.38
N ASN A 131 -5.52 13.77 -3.53
CA ASN A 131 -4.72 12.64 -3.98
C ASN A 131 -3.68 12.11 -2.97
N PHE A 132 -3.44 12.77 -1.84
CA PHE A 132 -2.41 12.39 -0.86
C PHE A 132 -2.47 10.94 -0.33
N ALA A 133 -3.67 10.38 -0.14
CA ALA A 133 -3.88 9.03 0.36
C ALA A 133 -3.56 7.99 -0.71
N GLU A 134 -3.85 8.33 -1.97
CA GLU A 134 -3.48 7.50 -3.11
C GLU A 134 -1.99 7.56 -3.40
N ALA A 135 -1.38 8.75 -3.34
CA ALA A 135 0.05 8.93 -3.46
C ALA A 135 0.82 8.10 -2.40
N ALA A 136 0.37 8.12 -1.14
CA ALA A 136 0.99 7.33 -0.07
C ALA A 136 0.95 5.82 -0.36
N ARG A 137 -0.20 5.32 -0.84
CA ARG A 137 -0.36 3.92 -1.24
C ARG A 137 0.59 3.54 -2.36
N TYR A 138 0.68 4.36 -3.40
CA TYR A 138 1.54 4.08 -4.54
C TYR A 138 3.02 4.19 -4.20
N LEU A 139 3.43 5.13 -3.35
CA LEU A 139 4.81 5.20 -2.89
C LEU A 139 5.23 3.88 -2.23
N LEU A 140 4.42 3.37 -1.30
CA LEU A 140 4.70 2.11 -0.61
C LEU A 140 4.73 0.91 -1.58
N LEU A 141 3.79 0.85 -2.53
CA LEU A 141 3.76 -0.22 -3.54
C LEU A 141 4.96 -0.17 -4.49
N PHE A 142 5.37 1.01 -4.92
CA PHE A 142 6.50 1.16 -5.83
C PHE A 142 7.84 0.91 -5.15
N VAL A 143 8.00 1.36 -3.90
CA VAL A 143 9.26 1.19 -3.15
C VAL A 143 9.42 -0.23 -2.61
N ALA A 144 8.36 -0.81 -2.02
CA ALA A 144 8.44 -2.07 -1.30
C ALA A 144 7.56 -3.19 -1.86
N GLY A 145 6.44 -2.84 -2.51
CA GLY A 145 5.42 -3.80 -2.95
C GLY A 145 5.95 -4.81 -3.97
N SER A 146 6.70 -4.36 -4.97
CA SER A 146 7.29 -5.24 -6.00
C SER A 146 8.27 -6.26 -5.39
N VAL A 147 9.21 -5.80 -4.54
CA VAL A 147 10.14 -6.69 -3.81
C VAL A 147 9.36 -7.67 -2.93
N THR A 148 8.37 -7.18 -2.18
CA THR A 148 7.59 -8.01 -1.25
C THR A 148 6.82 -9.11 -1.99
N ALA A 149 6.21 -8.79 -3.14
CA ALA A 149 5.48 -9.75 -3.95
C ALA A 149 6.41 -10.78 -4.59
N ASP A 150 7.49 -10.34 -5.25
CA ASP A 150 8.41 -11.22 -5.99
C ASP A 150 9.22 -12.12 -5.05
N THR A 151 9.53 -11.65 -3.83
CA THR A 151 10.16 -12.47 -2.79
C THR A 151 9.17 -13.37 -2.06
N PHE A 152 7.87 -13.29 -2.37
CA PHE A 152 6.82 -13.98 -1.63
C PHE A 152 6.92 -13.73 -0.11
N PHE A 153 6.97 -12.46 0.28
CA PHE A 153 7.17 -12.00 1.65
C PHE A 153 8.49 -12.52 2.26
N GLY A 154 9.59 -12.49 1.49
CA GLY A 154 10.92 -12.92 1.93
C GLY A 154 11.17 -14.43 1.96
N VAL A 155 10.34 -15.24 1.29
CA VAL A 155 10.63 -16.68 1.09
C VAL A 155 11.71 -16.89 0.03
N VAL A 156 11.59 -16.18 -1.08
CA VAL A 156 12.56 -16.22 -2.18
C VAL A 156 13.58 -15.11 -1.94
N PRO A 157 14.88 -15.42 -1.81
CA PRO A 157 15.90 -14.40 -1.66
C PRO A 157 15.99 -13.54 -2.92
N MET A 158 16.29 -12.26 -2.73
CA MET A 158 16.56 -11.32 -3.82
C MET A 158 17.89 -10.63 -3.54
N PRO A 159 18.83 -10.62 -4.51
CA PRO A 159 20.10 -9.92 -4.40
C PRO A 159 19.91 -8.44 -4.06
N ASP A 160 20.83 -7.87 -3.27
CA ASP A 160 20.72 -6.49 -2.79
C ASP A 160 20.80 -5.45 -3.92
N ASP A 161 21.55 -5.72 -4.98
CA ASP A 161 21.61 -4.88 -6.18
C ASP A 161 20.29 -4.87 -6.95
N GLU A 162 19.60 -6.02 -7.01
CA GLU A 162 18.26 -6.13 -7.61
C GLU A 162 17.19 -5.40 -6.76
N VAL A 163 17.31 -5.46 -5.42
CA VAL A 163 16.47 -4.68 -4.51
C VAL A 163 16.69 -3.19 -4.71
N GLU A 164 17.95 -2.74 -4.77
CA GLU A 164 18.31 -1.34 -5.00
C GLU A 164 17.80 -0.82 -6.35
N ALA A 165 17.87 -1.65 -7.39
CA ALA A 165 17.32 -1.33 -8.71
C ALA A 165 15.79 -1.16 -8.66
N ARG A 166 15.06 -2.04 -7.97
CA ARG A 166 13.60 -1.93 -7.78
C ARG A 166 13.23 -0.68 -6.98
N VAL A 167 13.93 -0.40 -5.88
CA VAL A 167 13.73 0.82 -5.08
C VAL A 167 13.94 2.07 -5.92
N THR A 168 15.06 2.15 -6.63
CA THR A 168 15.41 3.29 -7.48
C THR A 168 14.36 3.51 -8.57
N SER A 169 13.93 2.44 -9.23
CA SER A 169 12.88 2.48 -10.25
C SER A 169 11.54 2.94 -9.66
N GLY A 170 11.17 2.41 -8.49
CA GLY A 170 9.93 2.75 -7.80
C GLY A 170 9.87 4.23 -7.39
N VAL A 171 10.94 4.75 -6.78
CA VAL A 171 11.06 6.16 -6.41
C VAL A 171 10.95 7.05 -7.65
N ARG A 172 11.71 6.76 -8.71
CA ARG A 172 11.64 7.55 -9.95
C ARG A 172 10.26 7.51 -10.60
N THR A 173 9.59 6.37 -10.55
CA THR A 173 8.22 6.23 -11.07
C THR A 173 7.24 7.07 -10.26
N PHE A 174 7.36 7.05 -8.92
CA PHE A 174 6.57 7.91 -8.05
C PHE A 174 6.78 9.39 -8.37
N LEU A 175 8.03 9.84 -8.51
CA LEU A 175 8.36 11.24 -8.78
C LEU A 175 7.97 11.70 -10.19
N ARG A 176 7.89 10.80 -11.16
CA ARG A 176 7.30 11.13 -12.48
C ARG A 176 5.80 11.42 -12.40
N LEU A 177 5.09 10.76 -11.48
CA LEU A 177 3.65 10.92 -11.29
C LEU A 177 3.30 12.10 -10.37
N TYR A 178 4.08 12.29 -9.30
CA TYR A 178 3.77 13.23 -8.21
C TYR A 178 4.85 14.30 -7.97
N GLY A 179 5.95 14.29 -8.71
CA GLY A 179 6.95 15.36 -8.66
C GLY A 179 6.45 16.63 -9.34
N VAL A 180 6.95 17.78 -8.88
CA VAL A 180 6.68 19.06 -9.55
C VAL A 180 7.45 19.12 -10.88
N ASN A 181 6.74 19.01 -11.99
CA ASN A 181 7.33 19.23 -13.31
C ASN A 181 7.40 20.74 -13.59
N GLU A 182 8.61 21.30 -13.77
CA GLU A 182 8.80 22.71 -14.18
C GLU A 182 8.01 23.07 -15.46
N ALA A 183 7.77 22.08 -16.34
CA ALA A 183 7.00 22.26 -17.57
C ALA A 183 5.50 22.53 -17.32
N TYR A 184 4.92 22.07 -16.20
CA TYR A 184 3.49 22.29 -15.88
C TYR A 184 3.22 23.67 -15.25
N ASP A 185 4.22 24.24 -14.56
CA ASP A 185 4.05 25.48 -13.80
C ASP A 185 4.07 26.73 -14.72
N LEU A 186 4.81 26.67 -15.84
CA LEU A 186 4.80 27.73 -16.86
C LEU A 186 3.47 27.80 -17.64
N GLY A 187 2.72 26.69 -17.75
CA GLY A 187 1.41 26.63 -18.39
C GLY A 187 0.29 27.19 -17.49
N SER A 188 0.21 26.70 -16.25
CA SER A 188 -0.77 27.12 -15.24
C SER A 188 -0.69 28.61 -14.92
N ASN A 189 0.54 29.16 -14.82
CA ASN A 189 0.76 30.56 -14.48
C ASN A 189 0.47 31.51 -15.66
N ARG A 190 0.63 31.05 -16.92
CA ARG A 190 0.21 31.81 -18.11
C ARG A 190 -1.31 31.92 -18.23
N GLU A 191 -2.05 30.85 -17.96
CA GLU A 191 -3.51 30.85 -18.00
C GLU A 191 -4.13 31.66 -16.86
N ARG A 192 -3.58 31.59 -15.64
CA ARG A 192 -4.00 32.49 -14.54
C ARG A 192 -3.72 33.96 -14.84
N ARG A 193 -2.59 34.29 -15.48
CA ARG A 193 -2.28 35.68 -15.89
C ARG A 193 -3.14 36.17 -17.06
N ARG A 194 -3.62 35.27 -17.93
CA ARG A 194 -4.56 35.62 -19.02
C ARG A 194 -6.00 35.79 -18.53
N GLY A 195 -6.43 35.05 -17.51
CA GLY A 195 -7.78 35.15 -16.93
C GLY A 195 -8.09 36.44 -16.16
N VAL A 196 -7.07 37.22 -15.77
CA VAL A 196 -7.24 38.46 -14.99
C VAL A 196 -7.56 39.69 -15.87
N ARG A 197 -7.49 39.59 -17.21
CA ARG A 197 -7.82 40.69 -18.12
C ARG A 197 -9.07 40.43 -18.97
N HIS A 198 -10.25 40.54 -18.37
CA HIS A 198 -11.43 41.26 -18.91
C HIS A 198 -12.70 40.84 -18.17
N GLY A 199 -13.09 41.63 -17.17
CA GLY A 199 -14.39 41.54 -16.50
C GLY A 199 -15.13 42.88 -16.54
N ARG A 200 -15.37 43.44 -17.74
CA ARG A 200 -16.41 44.48 -17.90
C ARG A 200 -17.59 43.87 -18.66
N SER A 201 -18.64 43.58 -17.90
CA SER A 201 -20.06 43.77 -18.22
C SER A 201 -20.53 43.33 -19.61
N ARG A 202 -21.39 42.30 -19.64
CA ARG A 202 -22.70 42.42 -20.32
C ARG A 202 -23.70 41.38 -19.79
N ARG A 203 -24.93 41.88 -19.62
CA ARG A 203 -26.12 41.26 -19.02
C ARG A 203 -26.66 40.07 -19.81
N CYS A 204 -27.23 39.15 -19.05
CA CYS A 204 -28.41 38.29 -19.25
C CYS A 204 -28.98 38.07 -20.67
N ARG A 205 -29.26 36.79 -20.98
CA ARG A 205 -30.63 36.33 -21.30
C ARG A 205 -30.80 34.82 -21.09
N ASN A 206 -31.81 34.47 -20.30
CA ASN A 206 -32.38 33.12 -20.17
C ASN A 206 -32.97 32.64 -21.49
N VAL A 207 -32.77 31.36 -21.82
CA VAL A 207 -33.75 30.56 -22.57
C VAL A 207 -33.86 29.19 -21.90
N LEU A 208 -35.10 28.82 -21.57
CA LEU A 208 -35.56 27.56 -21.00
C LEU A 208 -36.19 26.71 -22.14
N VAL A 209 -36.39 25.40 -21.89
CA VAL A 209 -37.25 24.40 -22.62
C VAL A 209 -36.52 23.63 -23.74
N ALA A 210 -36.55 22.29 -23.92
CA ALA A 210 -37.07 21.07 -23.26
C ALA A 210 -36.51 19.81 -24.00
N PRO A 211 -36.75 18.54 -23.56
CA PRO A 211 -35.97 17.37 -23.94
C PRO A 211 -36.55 16.58 -25.13
N LEU A 212 -35.71 15.81 -25.83
CA LEU A 212 -36.15 14.86 -26.86
C LEU A 212 -36.15 13.42 -26.32
N ARG A 213 -37.35 12.82 -26.33
CA ARG A 213 -37.64 11.38 -26.20
C ARG A 213 -37.02 10.60 -27.35
N GLY A 214 -36.50 9.39 -27.08
CA GLY A 214 -36.10 8.42 -28.10
C GLY A 214 -37.27 7.58 -28.63
N PRO A 215 -36.98 6.59 -29.50
CA PRO A 215 -37.84 5.43 -29.68
C PRO A 215 -37.18 4.13 -29.20
N SER A 216 -38.04 3.31 -28.63
CA SER A 216 -37.88 1.94 -28.18
C SER A 216 -37.55 0.99 -29.34
N GLY A 217 -36.65 0.03 -29.10
CA GLY A 217 -36.36 -1.08 -30.00
C GLY A 217 -35.75 -2.23 -29.20
N ALA A 218 -36.57 -3.24 -28.92
CA ALA A 218 -36.22 -4.39 -28.11
C ALA A 218 -35.65 -5.56 -28.94
N LEU A 219 -34.66 -6.22 -28.33
CA LEU A 219 -34.30 -7.65 -28.40
C LEU A 219 -33.74 -8.25 -29.71
N ARG A 220 -32.47 -8.70 -29.63
CA ARG A 220 -32.14 -10.14 -29.67
C ARG A 220 -30.79 -10.43 -29.01
N SER A 221 -30.86 -11.33 -28.03
CA SER A 221 -29.75 -12.01 -27.37
C SER A 221 -29.07 -12.96 -28.35
N THR A 222 -27.74 -12.90 -28.46
CA THR A 222 -26.90 -14.01 -28.93
C THR A 222 -25.67 -14.06 -28.03
N ALA A 223 -25.68 -15.03 -27.12
CA ALA A 223 -24.49 -15.46 -26.38
C ALA A 223 -23.76 -16.53 -27.21
N PRO A 224 -22.42 -16.52 -27.29
CA PRO A 224 -21.68 -17.69 -27.75
C PRO A 224 -21.30 -18.59 -26.58
N ASP A 225 -21.73 -19.84 -26.73
CA ASP A 225 -21.35 -21.12 -26.15
C ASP A 225 -20.37 -21.21 -24.97
N ALA A 226 -20.87 -21.93 -23.96
CA ALA A 226 -20.13 -22.50 -22.86
C ALA A 226 -19.13 -23.56 -23.34
N ALA A 227 -17.89 -23.47 -22.85
CA ALA A 227 -16.89 -24.52 -22.99
C ALA A 227 -17.31 -25.80 -22.22
N PRO A 228 -17.06 -27.00 -22.77
CA PRO A 228 -17.48 -28.24 -22.14
C PRO A 228 -16.62 -28.61 -20.92
N SER A 229 -17.30 -29.10 -19.89
CA SER A 229 -16.74 -29.68 -18.67
C SER A 229 -15.82 -30.88 -18.95
N PRO A 230 -14.68 -31.05 -18.25
CA PRO A 230 -13.84 -32.23 -18.42
C PRO A 230 -14.46 -33.50 -17.81
N ALA A 231 -14.41 -34.59 -18.58
CA ALA A 231 -14.88 -35.93 -18.23
C ALA A 231 -14.10 -36.53 -17.03
N PRO A 232 -14.72 -37.46 -16.27
CA PRO A 232 -14.09 -38.09 -15.11
C PRO A 232 -12.96 -39.05 -15.51
N TYR A 233 -11.82 -38.90 -14.86
CA TYR A 233 -10.68 -39.82 -14.97
C TYR A 233 -11.04 -41.20 -14.37
N CYS A 234 -10.92 -42.25 -15.17
CA CYS A 234 -10.87 -43.64 -14.70
C CYS A 234 -9.51 -43.93 -14.05
N SER A 235 -9.50 -44.33 -12.78
CA SER A 235 -8.35 -44.96 -12.14
C SER A 235 -8.25 -46.43 -12.53
N PRO A 236 -7.09 -46.95 -12.94
CA PRO A 236 -6.85 -48.39 -13.00
C PRO A 236 -6.49 -48.89 -11.60
N GLY A 237 -7.35 -49.71 -11.01
CA GLY A 237 -7.04 -50.47 -9.81
C GLY A 237 -6.26 -51.75 -10.13
N ARG A 238 -5.26 -52.04 -9.29
CA ARG A 238 -5.03 -53.33 -8.63
C ARG A 238 -4.29 -53.08 -7.33
#